data_AF-A0A0M3QX81-F1
#
_entry.id   AF-A0A0M3QX81-F1
#
_cell.length_a   1.000
_cell.length_b   1.000
_cell.length_c   1.000
_cell.angle_alpha   90.00
_cell.angle_beta   90.00
_cell.angle_gamma   90.00
#
_symmetry.space_group_name_H-M   'P 1'
#
loop_
_entity.id
_entity.type
_entity.pdbx_description
1 polymer ?
#
loop_
_entity_poly.entity_id
_entity_poly.type
_entity_poly.pdbx_seq_one_letter_code
_entity_poly.pdbx_strand_id
1 'polypeptide(L)'
;MLQWPNNCNISIWLLDKMHQATLFVCLLLGLFVTFASAYNGQDIYAEPNCAIVEDHARKFRDISDPTHYWVCPEGQEKADYIQCPDNYAFMEPQQECVVWEEWKWLEPYTK
;
A
#
# COMPACT_ATOMS: atom_id res chain seq x y z
N MET A 1 -11.90 57.68 21.37
CA MET A 1 -12.02 57.46 19.92
C MET A 1 -11.91 55.96 19.66
N LEU A 2 -13.04 55.25 19.62
CA LEU A 2 -13.11 53.86 19.19
C LEU A 2 -13.91 53.87 17.90
N GLN A 3 -13.19 53.82 16.77
CA GLN A 3 -13.79 53.77 15.44
C GLN A 3 -14.53 52.44 15.31
N TRP A 4 -15.86 52.45 15.35
CA TRP A 4 -16.67 51.26 15.07
C TRP A 4 -16.49 50.89 13.59
N PRO A 5 -16.09 49.65 13.25
CA PRO A 5 -16.04 49.23 11.85
C PRO A 5 -17.48 49.18 11.29
N ASN A 6 -17.72 49.89 10.19
CA ASN A 6 -19.00 49.87 9.47
C ASN A 6 -19.39 48.43 9.09
N ASN A 7 -20.69 48.13 9.00
CA ASN A 7 -21.23 46.80 8.64
C ASN A 7 -20.58 46.17 7.40
N CYS A 8 -20.11 46.98 6.43
CA CYS A 8 -19.38 46.52 5.24
C CYS A 8 -18.04 45.84 5.58
N ASN A 9 -17.28 46.37 6.55
CA ASN A 9 -15.99 45.80 6.98
C ASN A 9 -16.16 44.45 7.68
N ILE A 10 -17.24 44.26 8.45
CA ILE A 10 -17.55 43.00 9.12
C ILE A 10 -17.89 41.93 8.07
N SER A 11 -18.70 42.28 7.06
CA SER A 11 -19.06 41.37 5.97
C SER A 11 -17.85 40.95 5.13
N ILE A 12 -16.90 41.86 4.85
CA ILE A 12 -15.66 41.56 4.13
C ILE A 12 -14.76 40.64 4.97
N TRP A 13 -14.60 40.93 6.27
CA TRP A 13 -13.85 40.07 7.20
C TRP A 13 -14.42 38.66 7.32
N LEU A 14 -15.75 38.52 7.31
CA LEU A 14 -16.42 37.23 7.32
C LEU A 14 -16.24 36.48 5.99
N LEU A 15 -16.32 37.17 4.86
CA LEU A 15 -16.05 36.60 3.53
C LEU A 15 -14.60 36.11 3.42
N ASP A 16 -13.64 36.92 3.84
CA ASP A 16 -12.21 36.56 3.80
C ASP A 16 -11.92 35.35 4.69
N LYS A 17 -12.50 35.31 5.90
CA LYS A 17 -12.35 34.18 6.82
C LYS A 17 -13.01 32.90 6.29
N MET A 18 -14.17 33.02 5.63
CA MET A 18 -14.83 31.90 4.96
C MET A 18 -14.06 31.41 3.73
N HIS A 19 -13.46 32.32 2.95
CA HIS A 19 -12.60 31.99 1.82
C HIS A 19 -11.31 31.29 2.28
N GLN A 20 -10.68 31.79 3.34
CA GLN A 20 -9.49 31.18 3.93
C GLN A 20 -9.78 29.77 4.48
N ALA A 21 -10.91 29.58 5.16
CA ALA A 21 -11.34 28.27 5.64
C ALA A 21 -11.63 27.30 4.48
N THR A 22 -12.27 27.78 3.41
CA THR A 22 -12.55 26.99 2.21
C THR A 22 -11.25 26.53 1.53
N LEU A 23 -10.27 27.44 1.37
CA LEU A 23 -8.97 27.09 0.80
C LEU A 23 -8.23 26.05 1.65
N PHE A 24 -8.28 26.19 2.98
CA PHE A 24 -7.63 25.25 3.89
C PHE A 24 -8.26 23.85 3.81
N VAL A 25 -9.61 23.78 3.78
CA VAL A 25 -10.34 22.52 3.60
C VAL A 25 -10.02 21.89 2.24
N CYS A 26 -10.01 22.67 1.16
CA CYS A 26 -9.64 22.17 -0.16
C CYS A 26 -8.20 21.64 -0.21
N LEU A 27 -7.26 22.29 0.47
CA LEU A 27 -5.87 21.85 0.56
C LEU A 27 -5.75 20.53 1.34
N LEU A 28 -6.44 20.41 2.48
CA LEU A 28 -6.47 19.17 3.26
C LEU A 28 -7.11 18.01 2.48
N LEU A 29 -8.22 18.27 1.78
CA LEU A 29 -8.86 17.27 0.93
C LEU A 29 -7.98 16.86 -0.24
N GLY A 30 -7.32 17.82 -0.89
CA GLY A 30 -6.36 17.55 -1.96
C GLY A 30 -5.20 16.67 -1.48
N LEU A 31 -4.65 16.97 -0.30
CA LEU A 31 -3.57 16.19 0.31
C LEU A 31 -4.05 14.79 0.70
N PHE A 32 -5.25 14.65 1.26
CA PHE A 32 -5.83 13.34 1.58
C PHE A 32 -6.00 12.46 0.32
N VAL A 33 -6.48 13.04 -0.79
CA VAL A 33 -6.66 12.32 -2.06
C VAL A 33 -5.33 11.86 -2.64
N THR A 34 -4.27 12.70 -2.61
CA THR A 34 -2.96 12.29 -3.10
C THR A 34 -2.35 11.18 -2.25
N PHE A 35 -2.47 11.26 -0.92
CA PHE A 35 -2.01 10.21 -0.02
C PHE A 35 -2.78 8.89 -0.22
N ALA A 36 -4.10 8.95 -0.38
CA ALA A 36 -4.91 7.77 -0.65
C ALA A 36 -4.56 7.13 -2.01
N SER A 37 -4.29 7.94 -3.03
CA SER A 37 -3.86 7.44 -4.35
C SER A 37 -2.46 6.82 -4.35
N ALA A 38 -1.61 7.18 -3.40
CA ALA A 38 -0.28 6.59 -3.24
C ALA A 38 -0.31 5.28 -2.43
N TYR A 39 -1.44 4.97 -1.77
CA TYR A 39 -1.58 3.75 -1.00
C TYR A 39 -1.83 2.57 -1.93
N ASN A 40 -0.79 1.79 -2.18
CA ASN A 40 -0.87 0.58 -2.97
C ASN A 40 -1.23 -0.60 -2.06
N GLY A 41 -2.50 -1.03 -2.09
CA GLY A 41 -3.02 -2.10 -1.22
C GLY A 41 -2.43 -3.51 -1.47
N GLN A 42 -1.45 -3.62 -2.36
CA GLN A 42 -0.77 -4.89 -2.68
C GLN A 42 0.14 -5.40 -1.55
N ASP A 43 0.44 -4.56 -0.54
CA ASP A 43 1.36 -4.90 0.55
C ASP A 43 0.91 -6.06 1.45
N ILE A 44 -0.39 -6.41 1.47
CA ILE A 44 -0.87 -7.48 2.37
C ILE A 44 -0.63 -8.90 1.84
N TYR A 45 -0.59 -9.07 0.51
CA TYR A 45 -0.35 -10.36 -0.15
C TYR A 45 1.03 -10.41 -0.84
N ALA A 46 1.67 -9.25 -1.03
CA ALA A 46 2.96 -9.12 -1.71
C ALA A 46 3.02 -9.80 -3.08
N GLU A 47 1.92 -9.72 -3.85
CA GLU A 47 1.89 -10.20 -5.23
C GLU A 47 2.99 -9.48 -6.04
N PRO A 48 3.95 -10.20 -6.64
CA PRO A 48 5.04 -9.59 -7.38
C PRO A 48 4.54 -9.02 -8.71
N ASN A 49 5.16 -7.92 -9.17
CA ASN A 49 4.92 -7.40 -10.51
C ASN A 49 5.74 -8.20 -11.52
N CYS A 50 5.11 -9.12 -12.26
CA CYS A 50 5.80 -9.98 -13.22
C CYS A 50 6.46 -9.23 -14.38
N ALA A 51 6.07 -7.98 -14.66
CA ALA A 51 6.70 -7.17 -15.71
C ALA A 51 8.13 -6.71 -15.36
N ILE A 52 8.51 -6.74 -14.08
CA ILE A 52 9.85 -6.36 -13.59
C ILE A 52 10.66 -7.54 -13.06
N VAL A 53 10.08 -8.75 -13.03
CA VAL A 53 10.76 -9.96 -12.58
C VAL A 53 11.60 -10.50 -13.74
N GLU A 54 12.91 -10.57 -13.55
CA GLU A 54 13.84 -11.14 -14.54
C GLU A 54 13.95 -12.67 -14.41
N ASP A 55 13.86 -13.18 -13.17
CA ASP A 55 13.92 -14.61 -12.87
C ASP A 55 12.50 -15.19 -12.73
N HIS A 56 11.98 -15.72 -13.83
CA HIS A 56 10.66 -16.34 -13.90
C HIS A 56 10.54 -17.68 -13.15
N ALA A 57 11.67 -18.26 -12.69
CA ALA A 57 11.65 -19.45 -11.84
C ALA A 57 11.61 -19.10 -10.35
N ARG A 58 11.86 -17.83 -9.98
CA ARG A 58 11.84 -17.36 -8.60
C ARG A 58 10.44 -17.44 -8.02
N LYS A 59 10.37 -17.97 -6.81
CA LYS A 59 9.16 -18.02 -5.98
C LYS A 59 9.21 -16.89 -4.95
N PHE A 60 8.11 -16.16 -4.85
CA PHE A 60 7.95 -15.06 -3.91
C PHE A 60 7.01 -15.50 -2.79
N ARG A 61 7.37 -15.16 -1.57
CA ARG A 61 6.58 -15.53 -0.39
C ARG A 61 5.34 -14.64 -0.28
N ASP A 62 4.19 -15.22 0.00
CA ASP A 62 3.03 -14.46 0.45
C ASP A 62 3.22 -14.00 1.91
N ILE A 63 2.90 -12.74 2.20
CA ILE A 63 3.08 -12.15 3.53
C ILE A 63 1.99 -12.60 4.51
N SER A 64 0.77 -12.82 4.03
CA SER A 64 -0.39 -13.16 4.84
C SER A 64 -0.52 -14.66 5.10
N ASP A 65 -0.11 -15.49 4.14
CA ASP A 65 -0.33 -16.92 4.15
C ASP A 65 0.96 -17.69 3.77
N PRO A 66 1.66 -18.28 4.76
CA PRO A 66 2.88 -19.03 4.48
C PRO A 66 2.63 -20.35 3.77
N THR A 67 1.39 -20.81 3.62
CA THR A 67 1.06 -22.04 2.89
C THR A 67 1.01 -21.84 1.38
N HIS A 68 1.17 -20.61 0.91
CA HIS A 68 1.19 -20.27 -0.51
C HIS A 68 2.44 -19.48 -0.90
N TYR A 69 2.74 -19.50 -2.19
CA TYR A 69 3.76 -18.67 -2.80
C TYR A 69 3.33 -18.20 -4.19
N TRP A 70 3.95 -17.13 -4.65
CA TRP A 70 3.76 -16.56 -5.97
C TRP A 70 4.87 -17.00 -6.92
N VAL A 71 4.54 -17.23 -8.18
CA VAL A 71 5.52 -17.41 -9.26
C VAL A 71 5.11 -16.53 -10.43
N CYS A 72 6.08 -15.99 -11.17
CA CYS A 72 5.83 -15.21 -12.37
C CYS A 72 6.25 -15.99 -13.61
N PRO A 73 5.34 -16.73 -14.27
CA PRO A 73 5.68 -17.48 -15.47
C PRO A 73 6.13 -16.54 -16.60
N GLU A 74 7.06 -17.02 -17.43
CA GLU A 74 7.53 -16.26 -18.59
C GLU A 74 6.36 -15.95 -19.55
N GLY A 75 6.26 -14.69 -19.97
CA GLY A 75 5.21 -14.25 -20.89
C GLY A 75 3.83 -14.05 -20.26
N GLN A 76 3.70 -14.15 -18.92
CA GLN A 76 2.48 -13.79 -18.21
C GLN A 76 2.61 -12.45 -17.50
N GLU A 77 1.55 -11.63 -17.60
CA GLU A 77 1.48 -10.34 -16.90
C GLU A 77 1.18 -10.50 -15.40
N LYS A 78 0.58 -11.63 -15.01
CA LYS A 78 0.10 -11.90 -13.66
C LYS A 78 0.86 -13.05 -13.01
N ALA A 79 1.07 -12.98 -11.70
CA ALA A 79 1.66 -14.05 -10.92
C ALA A 79 0.65 -15.18 -10.66
N ASP A 80 1.14 -16.42 -10.70
CA ASP A 80 0.41 -17.60 -10.26
C ASP A 80 0.51 -17.74 -8.75
N TYR A 81 -0.63 -18.04 -8.10
CA TYR A 81 -0.72 -18.31 -6.66
C TYR A 81 -0.75 -19.82 -6.42
N ILE A 82 0.32 -20.36 -5.84
CA ILE A 82 0.51 -21.80 -5.74
C ILE A 82 0.50 -22.22 -4.26
N GLN A 83 -0.33 -23.20 -3.95
CA GLN A 83 -0.42 -23.80 -2.63
C GLN A 83 0.67 -24.85 -2.42
N CYS A 84 1.32 -24.83 -1.26
CA CYS A 84 2.18 -25.91 -0.79
C CYS A 84 1.37 -27.16 -0.44
N PRO A 85 1.99 -28.35 -0.42
CA PRO A 85 1.33 -29.57 0.07
C PRO A 85 0.83 -29.45 1.52
N ASP A 86 -0.10 -30.32 1.91
CA ASP A 86 -0.63 -30.35 3.27
C ASP A 86 0.49 -30.53 4.32
N ASN A 87 0.46 -29.73 5.39
CA ASN A 87 1.49 -29.62 6.44
C ASN A 87 2.84 -29.04 5.97
N TYR A 88 2.86 -28.30 4.86
CA TYR A 88 4.04 -27.55 4.42
C TYR A 88 3.76 -26.05 4.37
N ALA A 89 4.83 -25.26 4.48
CA ALA A 89 4.83 -23.83 4.32
C ALA A 89 6.04 -23.40 3.47
N PHE A 90 5.87 -22.36 2.68
CA PHE A 90 6.92 -21.83 1.82
C PHE A 90 7.99 -21.09 2.64
N MET A 91 9.26 -21.43 2.41
CA MET A 91 10.40 -20.72 2.98
C MET A 91 11.24 -20.08 1.88
N GLU A 92 11.30 -18.74 1.88
CA GLU A 92 11.89 -17.97 0.79
C GLU A 92 13.38 -18.25 0.55
N PRO A 93 14.27 -18.35 1.56
CA PRO A 93 15.70 -18.62 1.32
C PRO A 93 15.96 -19.97 0.65
N GLN A 94 15.11 -20.96 0.88
CA GLN A 94 15.20 -22.30 0.30
C GLN A 94 14.46 -22.39 -1.05
N GLN A 95 13.61 -21.41 -1.36
CA GLN A 95 12.76 -21.41 -2.56
C GLN A 95 11.91 -22.69 -2.68
N GLU A 96 11.47 -23.23 -1.54
CA GLU A 96 10.72 -24.49 -1.45
C GLU A 96 9.70 -24.50 -0.33
N CYS A 97 8.75 -25.44 -0.44
CA CYS A 97 7.82 -25.76 0.62
C CYS A 97 8.53 -26.69 1.60
N VAL A 98 8.68 -26.25 2.85
CA VAL A 98 9.26 -27.04 3.95
C VAL A 98 8.16 -27.52 4.87
N VAL A 99 8.43 -28.59 5.62
CA VAL A 99 7.50 -29.12 6.62
C VAL A 99 7.19 -28.04 7.66
N TRP A 100 5.93 -27.92 8.10
CA TRP A 100 5.47 -26.83 8.97
C TRP A 100 6.30 -26.67 10.25
N GLU A 101 6.74 -27.78 10.84
CA GLU A 101 7.59 -27.80 12.03
C GLU A 101 8.98 -27.18 11.82
N GLU A 102 9.48 -27.22 10.59
CA GLU A 102 10.77 -26.62 10.21
C GLU A 102 10.62 -25.18 9.74
N TRP A 103 9.40 -24.77 9.42
CA TRP A 103 9.12 -23.44 8.91
C TRP A 103 9.41 -22.36 9.96
N LYS A 104 9.98 -21.25 9.49
CA LYS A 104 10.34 -20.12 10.33
C LYS A 104 9.86 -18.85 9.67
N TRP A 105 9.21 -18.01 10.48
CA TRP A 105 8.97 -16.63 10.10
C TRP A 105 10.32 -15.90 10.07
N LEU A 106 10.70 -15.42 8.90
CA LEU A 106 11.93 -14.66 8.70
C LEU A 106 11.60 -13.17 8.62
N GLU A 107 12.11 -12.42 9.59
CA GLU A 107 12.22 -10.96 9.56
C GLU A 107 13.65 -10.57 9.13
N PRO A 108 13.88 -9.41 8.49
CA PRO A 108 12.96 -8.29 8.27
C PRO A 108 12.36 -8.24 6.86
N TYR A 109 11.10 -7.80 6.78
CA TYR A 109 10.51 -7.31 5.53
C TYR A 109 11.12 -5.97 5.18
N THR A 110 12.23 -5.97 4.45
CA THR A 110 12.75 -4.71 3.90
C THR A 110 12.05 -4.49 2.57
N LYS A 111 11.23 -3.43 2.52
CA LYS A 111 10.66 -2.86 1.30
C LYS A 111 11.75 -2.40 0.35
#